data_AF-A0AAU4CZ34-F1
#
_entry.id   AF-A0AAU4CZ34-F1
#
_cell.length_a   1.000
_cell.length_b   1.000
_cell.length_c   1.000
_cell.angle_alpha   90.00
_cell.angle_beta   90.00
_cell.angle_gamma   90.00
#
_symmetry.space_group_name_H-M   'P 1'
#
loop_
_entity.id
_entity.type
_entity.pdbx_description
1 polymer ?
#
loop_
_entity_poly.entity_id
_entity_poly.type
_entity_poly.pdbx_seq_one_letter_code
_entity_poly.pdbx_strand_id
1 'polypeptide(L)'
;MPAWRSWHRPLVVFSLSMVVLAVVSGVGLVVDDRQLVGSPIWFKPFKFSLSFVVYGLSLAWMLSLLPTRRARRVGWWAGVVVAMASVVEMLIITGQVVRGKRSHFNLETPFDEALFNAMAITVVILWLGTLAIAVLLLRARLADRASAWAMRSGVVLALAGAAVGFLMTQPAPGQQRGVSKVVGAHSVGVPDGGPSMPLTGWSTTGGDLRVPHFFGMHALQLLPLVLMVLVALAPRLPRLRAERVRLRLILVAAVAYAAVFALLTWQALRGQSLIRPDGATLTAAGLILVGVAAGAYGALRTASPERAATSLPGTEVDPTEPSGTSEASPTSEPSTGSEPSSASEPSGASDTKEPVA
;
A
#
# COMPACT_ATOMS: atom_id res chain seq x y z
N MET A 1 -1.77 12.79 21.80
CA MET A 1 -2.56 13.50 20.76
C MET A 1 -3.20 12.45 19.86
N PRO A 2 -4.49 12.57 19.50
CA PRO A 2 -5.15 11.53 18.72
C PRO A 2 -4.53 11.39 17.33
N ALA A 3 -4.28 10.16 16.90
CA ALA A 3 -3.47 9.81 15.73
C ALA A 3 -3.95 10.40 14.39
N TRP A 4 -5.21 10.84 14.30
CA TRP A 4 -5.76 11.44 13.07
C TRP A 4 -5.26 12.86 12.80
N ARG A 5 -4.80 13.61 13.82
CA ARG A 5 -4.32 14.99 13.62
C ARG A 5 -2.98 15.09 12.87
N SER A 6 -2.24 13.98 12.76
CA SER A 6 -1.00 13.89 11.98
C SER A 6 -1.18 13.40 10.54
N TRP A 7 -2.41 13.08 10.13
CA TRP A 7 -2.68 12.54 8.80
C TRP A 7 -2.56 13.62 7.72
N HIS A 8 -2.22 13.17 6.51
CA HIS A 8 -1.99 14.04 5.36
C HIS A 8 -3.27 14.79 4.94
N ARG A 9 -3.41 16.05 5.37
CA ARG A 9 -4.66 16.84 5.24
C ARG A 9 -5.25 16.86 3.82
N PRO A 10 -4.48 17.13 2.73
CA PRO A 10 -5.03 17.12 1.39
C PRO A 10 -5.68 15.78 0.98
N LEU A 11 -5.08 14.65 1.39
CA LEU A 11 -5.61 13.32 1.07
C LEU A 11 -6.86 13.01 1.88
N VAL A 12 -6.91 13.46 3.14
CA VAL A 12 -8.11 13.33 3.98
C VAL A 12 -9.26 14.16 3.42
N VAL A 13 -9.02 15.42 3.05
CA VAL A 13 -10.03 16.29 2.44
C VAL A 13 -10.55 15.70 1.13
N PHE A 14 -9.64 15.23 0.26
CA PHE A 14 -10.01 14.51 -0.95
C PHE A 14 -10.84 13.25 -0.65
N SER A 15 -10.45 12.45 0.34
CA SER A 15 -11.21 11.25 0.72
C SER A 15 -12.63 11.61 1.18
N LEU A 16 -12.78 12.69 1.96
CA LEU A 16 -14.10 13.16 2.41
C LEU A 16 -14.97 13.65 1.23
N SER A 17 -14.39 14.35 0.26
CA SER A 17 -15.14 14.75 -0.93
C SER A 17 -15.58 13.55 -1.76
N MET A 18 -14.78 12.47 -1.79
CA MET A 18 -15.17 11.21 -2.42
C MET A 18 -16.29 10.49 -1.68
N VAL A 19 -16.39 10.60 -0.35
CA VAL A 19 -17.57 10.09 0.38
C VAL A 19 -18.84 10.80 -0.10
N VAL A 20 -18.80 12.13 -0.23
CA VAL A 20 -19.93 12.92 -0.75
C VAL A 20 -20.26 12.49 -2.19
N LEU A 21 -19.26 12.37 -3.05
CA LEU A 21 -19.47 11.95 -4.43
C LEU A 21 -19.99 10.51 -4.56
N ALA A 22 -19.60 9.61 -3.66
CA ALA A 22 -20.16 8.26 -3.58
C ALA A 22 -21.66 8.30 -3.25
N VAL A 23 -22.08 9.16 -2.32
CA VAL A 23 -23.52 9.36 -2.03
C VAL A 23 -24.24 9.92 -3.25
N VAL A 24 -23.71 10.97 -3.89
CA VAL A 24 -24.30 11.57 -5.09
C VAL A 24 -24.43 10.54 -6.22
N SER A 25 -23.37 9.79 -6.48
CA SER A 25 -23.36 8.73 -7.51
C SER A 25 -24.30 7.59 -7.14
N GLY A 26 -24.45 7.28 -5.85
CA GLY A 26 -25.39 6.30 -5.33
C GLY A 26 -26.84 6.71 -5.55
N VAL A 27 -27.17 8.00 -5.35
CA VAL A 27 -28.48 8.55 -5.74
C VAL A 27 -28.66 8.46 -7.25
N GLY A 28 -27.62 8.82 -8.02
CA GLY A 28 -27.62 8.69 -9.48
C GLY A 28 -27.93 7.28 -9.99
N LEU A 29 -27.46 6.23 -9.29
CA LEU A 29 -27.79 4.84 -9.62
C LEU A 29 -29.28 4.50 -9.47
N VAL A 30 -30.02 5.28 -8.69
CA VAL A 30 -31.46 5.05 -8.43
C VAL A 30 -32.33 5.93 -9.33
N VAL A 31 -31.88 7.15 -9.63
CA VAL A 31 -32.72 8.17 -10.29
C VAL A 31 -32.39 8.43 -11.76
N ASP A 32 -31.26 7.92 -12.26
CA ASP A 32 -30.82 8.11 -13.65
C ASP A 32 -30.71 6.75 -14.36
N ASP A 33 -31.69 6.48 -15.21
CA ASP A 33 -31.83 5.22 -15.95
C ASP A 33 -30.84 5.08 -17.11
N ARG A 34 -30.01 6.09 -17.40
CA ARG A 34 -29.05 6.04 -18.49
C ARG A 34 -28.05 4.91 -18.28
N GLN A 35 -27.78 4.19 -19.36
CA GLN A 35 -26.74 3.17 -19.41
C GLN A 35 -25.57 3.61 -20.29
N LEU A 36 -24.37 3.21 -19.90
CA LEU A 36 -23.15 3.42 -20.67
C LEU A 36 -22.37 2.11 -20.69
N VAL A 37 -22.24 1.52 -21.88
CA VAL A 37 -21.55 0.23 -22.09
C VAL A 37 -22.20 -0.92 -21.28
N GLY A 38 -23.53 -1.01 -21.31
CA GLY A 38 -24.27 -2.10 -20.64
C GLY A 38 -24.31 -2.03 -19.11
N SER A 39 -23.96 -0.88 -18.53
CA SER A 39 -23.97 -0.63 -17.08
C SER A 39 -24.65 0.70 -16.77
N PRO A 40 -25.32 0.85 -15.61
CA PRO A 40 -25.79 2.16 -15.13
C PRO A 40 -24.66 3.19 -15.16
N ILE A 41 -24.95 4.39 -15.68
CA ILE A 41 -23.90 5.36 -16.02
C ILE A 41 -23.14 5.88 -14.79
N TRP A 42 -23.80 5.98 -13.64
CA TRP A 42 -23.22 6.41 -12.36
C TRP A 42 -22.38 5.34 -11.66
N PHE A 43 -22.38 4.11 -12.17
CA PHE A 43 -21.72 3.00 -11.50
C PHE A 43 -20.20 3.16 -11.44
N LYS A 44 -19.61 3.77 -12.48
CA LYS A 44 -18.17 4.05 -12.51
C LYS A 44 -17.79 5.14 -11.49
N PRO A 45 -18.40 6.35 -11.47
CA PRO A 45 -18.18 7.34 -10.42
C PRO A 45 -18.35 6.79 -9.01
N PHE A 46 -19.40 6.00 -8.77
CA PHE A 46 -19.66 5.39 -7.46
C PHE A 46 -18.47 4.54 -6.97
N LYS A 47 -18.02 3.60 -7.80
CA LYS A 47 -16.89 2.71 -7.47
C LYS A 47 -15.58 3.45 -7.29
N PHE A 48 -15.28 4.38 -8.20
CA PHE A 48 -14.04 5.15 -8.12
C PHE A 48 -14.02 6.01 -6.86
N SER A 49 -15.15 6.61 -6.48
CA SER A 49 -15.29 7.36 -5.24
C SER A 49 -14.98 6.48 -4.02
N LEU A 50 -15.63 5.32 -3.89
CA LEU A 50 -15.36 4.39 -2.79
C LEU A 50 -13.90 3.92 -2.76
N SER A 51 -13.33 3.61 -3.92
CA SER A 51 -11.93 3.21 -4.05
C SER A 51 -10.98 4.34 -3.63
N PHE A 52 -11.26 5.58 -4.04
CA PHE A 52 -10.45 6.74 -3.69
C PHE A 52 -10.55 7.11 -2.21
N VAL A 53 -11.67 6.84 -1.53
CA VAL A 53 -11.76 6.95 -0.05
C VAL A 53 -10.73 6.01 0.60
N VAL A 54 -10.77 4.72 0.24
CA VAL A 54 -9.86 3.72 0.83
C VAL A 54 -8.42 4.04 0.48
N TYR A 55 -8.14 4.38 -0.78
CA TYR A 55 -6.81 4.72 -1.26
C TYR A 55 -6.25 5.98 -0.61
N GLY A 56 -7.01 7.08 -0.57
CA GLY A 56 -6.59 8.34 0.02
C GLY A 56 -6.29 8.21 1.51
N LEU A 57 -7.16 7.53 2.26
CA LEU A 57 -6.94 7.25 3.69
C LEU A 57 -5.76 6.31 3.92
N SER A 58 -5.58 5.29 3.08
CA SER A 58 -4.42 4.39 3.17
C SER A 58 -3.11 5.14 2.99
N LEU A 59 -3.02 6.00 1.97
CA LEU A 59 -1.83 6.83 1.76
C LEU A 59 -1.62 7.87 2.86
N ALA A 60 -2.70 8.49 3.36
CA ALA A 60 -2.61 9.44 4.47
C ALA A 60 -2.06 8.79 5.74
N TRP A 61 -2.50 7.56 6.05
CA TRP A 61 -1.97 6.75 7.13
C TRP A 61 -0.50 6.38 6.88
N MET A 62 -0.16 5.87 5.70
CA MET A 62 1.21 5.47 5.37
C MET A 62 2.21 6.63 5.46
N LEU A 63 1.82 7.82 4.99
CA LEU A 63 2.65 9.02 5.09
C LEU A 63 2.91 9.44 6.54
N SER A 64 2.01 9.11 7.48
CA SER A 64 2.20 9.37 8.90
C SER A 64 3.32 8.51 9.53
N LEU A 65 3.73 7.42 8.86
CA LEU A 65 4.76 6.49 9.32
C LEU A 65 6.19 6.94 8.96
N LEU A 66 6.36 8.05 8.24
CA LEU A 66 7.67 8.47 7.74
C LEU A 66 8.58 9.04 8.86
N PRO A 67 9.75 8.41 9.13
CA PRO A 67 10.52 8.68 10.34
C PRO A 67 11.32 10.00 10.29
N THR A 68 11.85 10.39 9.13
CA THR A 68 12.75 11.54 9.00
C THR A 68 12.02 12.80 8.49
N ARG A 69 12.51 13.99 8.89
CA ARG A 69 11.97 15.28 8.39
C ARG A 69 12.03 15.37 6.87
N ARG A 70 13.13 14.89 6.26
CA ARG A 70 13.31 14.88 4.80
C ARG A 70 12.29 13.97 4.11
N ALA A 71 12.11 12.75 4.61
CA ALA A 71 11.10 11.82 4.06
C ALA A 71 9.69 12.41 4.19
N ARG A 72 9.34 13.00 5.33
CA ARG A 72 8.03 13.66 5.52
C ARG A 72 7.80 14.80 4.53
N ARG A 73 8.81 15.63 4.23
CA ARG A 73 8.69 16.71 3.24
C ARG A 73 8.43 16.17 1.84
N VAL A 74 9.19 15.16 1.40
CA VAL A 74 9.00 14.53 0.09
C VAL A 74 7.63 13.83 0.02
N GLY A 75 7.29 13.08 1.07
CA GLY A 75 6.01 12.39 1.18
C GLY A 75 4.81 13.33 1.19
N TRP A 76 4.92 14.51 1.81
CA TRP A 76 3.89 15.53 1.77
C TRP A 76 3.62 16.02 0.33
N TRP A 77 4.66 16.40 -0.40
CA TRP A 77 4.47 16.83 -1.79
C TRP A 77 3.98 15.70 -2.70
N ALA A 78 4.46 14.47 -2.50
CA ALA A 78 3.93 13.31 -3.21
C ALA A 78 2.43 13.11 -2.92
N GLY A 79 2.00 13.26 -1.67
CA GLY A 79 0.60 13.17 -1.27
C GLY A 79 -0.26 14.29 -1.88
N VAL A 80 0.25 15.52 -1.96
CA VAL A 80 -0.44 16.64 -2.64
C VAL A 80 -0.62 16.35 -4.13
N VAL A 81 0.44 15.92 -4.82
CA VAL A 81 0.39 15.59 -6.24
C VAL A 81 -0.60 14.45 -6.51
N VAL A 82 -0.59 13.40 -5.70
CA VAL A 82 -1.56 12.31 -5.80
C VAL A 82 -2.99 12.79 -5.58
N ALA A 83 -3.23 13.63 -4.57
CA ALA A 83 -4.56 14.18 -4.32
C ALA A 83 -5.06 15.01 -5.51
N MET A 84 -4.23 15.89 -6.06
CA MET A 84 -4.59 16.74 -7.21
C MET A 84 -4.86 15.92 -8.48
N ALA A 85 -4.00 14.94 -8.79
CA ALA A 85 -4.23 14.04 -9.92
C ALA A 85 -5.54 13.26 -9.75
N SER A 86 -5.84 12.80 -8.53
CA SER A 86 -7.10 12.09 -8.23
C SER A 86 -8.34 12.99 -8.37
N VAL A 87 -8.23 14.28 -8.03
CA VAL A 87 -9.29 15.27 -8.28
C VAL A 87 -9.56 15.41 -9.77
N VAL A 88 -8.50 15.59 -10.59
CA VAL A 88 -8.64 15.72 -12.04
C VAL A 88 -9.30 14.47 -12.64
N GLU A 89 -8.84 13.27 -12.27
CA GLU A 89 -9.47 12.00 -12.65
C GLU A 89 -10.98 12.03 -12.39
N MET A 90 -11.37 12.44 -11.19
CA MET A 90 -12.76 12.38 -10.77
C MET A 90 -13.64 13.43 -11.41
N LEU A 91 -13.11 14.62 -11.68
CA LEU A 91 -13.78 15.65 -12.47
C LEU A 91 -14.03 15.15 -13.90
N ILE A 92 -13.04 14.53 -14.55
CA ILE A 92 -13.20 14.03 -15.92
C ILE A 92 -14.18 12.85 -15.97
N ILE A 93 -14.06 11.88 -15.06
CA ILE A 93 -14.96 10.72 -15.00
C ILE A 93 -16.41 11.17 -14.80
N THR A 94 -16.65 12.04 -13.84
CA THR A 94 -18.01 12.50 -13.50
C THR A 94 -18.55 13.41 -14.61
N GLY A 95 -17.74 14.31 -15.15
CA GLY A 95 -18.14 15.17 -16.27
C GLY A 95 -18.50 14.37 -17.53
N GLN A 96 -17.75 13.32 -17.85
CA GLN A 96 -18.07 12.43 -18.97
C GLN A 96 -19.36 11.63 -18.74
N VAL A 97 -19.64 11.22 -17.50
CA VAL A 97 -20.91 10.60 -17.13
C VAL A 97 -22.08 11.55 -17.34
N VAL A 98 -21.97 12.81 -16.92
CA VAL A 98 -23.02 13.83 -17.16
C VAL A 98 -23.27 13.99 -18.66
N ARG A 99 -22.22 13.99 -19.48
CA ARG A 99 -22.27 14.07 -20.95
C ARG A 99 -22.78 12.79 -21.64
N GLY A 100 -22.99 11.69 -20.93
CA GLY A 100 -23.40 10.42 -21.55
C GLY A 100 -22.28 9.73 -22.32
N LYS A 101 -21.00 10.00 -22.01
CA LYS A 101 -19.83 9.59 -22.78
C LYS A 101 -18.84 8.77 -21.94
N ARG A 102 -18.01 7.98 -22.63
CA ARG A 102 -16.93 7.21 -22.00
C ARG A 102 -15.81 8.16 -21.58
N SER A 103 -15.26 7.96 -20.38
CA SER A 103 -14.06 8.67 -19.92
C SER A 103 -12.76 8.01 -20.34
N HIS A 104 -12.73 6.67 -20.41
CA HIS A 104 -11.56 5.90 -20.86
C HIS A 104 -11.81 5.35 -22.25
N PHE A 105 -10.75 5.22 -23.05
CA PHE A 105 -10.73 4.67 -24.41
C PHE A 105 -11.47 5.50 -25.45
N ASN A 106 -11.97 6.68 -25.09
CA ASN A 106 -12.85 7.47 -25.95
C ASN A 106 -12.04 8.37 -26.89
N LEU A 107 -12.05 8.03 -28.18
CA LEU A 107 -11.45 8.81 -29.27
C LEU A 107 -12.53 9.31 -30.25
N GLU A 108 -13.77 9.48 -29.78
CA GLU A 108 -14.90 9.85 -30.65
C GLU A 108 -14.80 11.28 -31.17
N THR A 109 -14.28 12.21 -30.36
CA THR A 109 -14.07 13.62 -30.71
C THR A 109 -12.71 14.10 -30.19
N PRO A 110 -12.13 15.18 -30.74
CA PRO A 110 -10.87 15.74 -30.23
C PRO A 110 -10.93 16.14 -28.75
N PHE A 111 -12.09 16.59 -28.28
CA PHE A 111 -12.28 16.92 -26.86
C PHE A 111 -12.29 15.67 -25.97
N ASP A 112 -12.96 14.60 -26.41
CA ASP A 112 -12.99 13.34 -25.67
C ASP A 112 -11.61 12.68 -25.61
N GLU A 113 -10.87 12.73 -26.71
CA GLU A 113 -9.48 12.28 -26.78
C GLU A 113 -8.58 13.10 -25.86
N ALA A 114 -8.71 14.43 -25.84
CA ALA A 114 -7.94 15.28 -24.94
C ALA A 114 -8.22 14.95 -23.46
N LEU A 115 -9.49 14.71 -23.11
CA LEU A 115 -9.86 14.27 -21.77
C LEU A 115 -9.28 12.89 -21.44
N PHE A 116 -9.35 11.92 -22.36
CA PHE A 116 -8.76 10.60 -22.14
C PHE A 116 -7.22 10.66 -22.01
N ASN A 117 -6.55 11.49 -22.80
CA ASN A 117 -5.11 11.71 -22.71
C ASN A 117 -4.71 12.40 -21.39
N ALA A 118 -5.50 13.37 -20.93
CA ALA A 118 -5.30 13.98 -19.61
C ALA A 118 -5.38 12.94 -18.50
N MET A 119 -6.35 12.02 -18.57
CA MET A 119 -6.46 10.88 -17.65
C MET A 119 -5.24 9.96 -17.73
N ALA A 120 -4.75 9.64 -18.93
CA ALA A 120 -3.54 8.82 -19.08
C ALA A 120 -2.34 9.44 -18.35
N ILE A 121 -2.18 10.77 -18.42
CA ILE A 121 -1.14 11.50 -17.69
C ILE A 121 -1.37 11.42 -16.18
N THR A 122 -2.58 11.66 -15.69
CA THR A 122 -2.87 11.60 -14.25
C THR A 122 -2.72 10.20 -13.68
N VAL A 123 -3.08 9.14 -14.41
CA VAL A 123 -2.80 7.75 -14.01
C VAL A 123 -1.30 7.51 -13.85
N VAL A 124 -0.46 7.97 -14.78
CA VAL A 124 1.00 7.86 -14.64
C VAL A 124 1.51 8.62 -13.42
N ILE A 125 0.99 9.83 -13.17
CA ILE A 125 1.33 10.62 -11.98
C ILE A 125 0.93 9.89 -10.69
N LEU A 126 -0.27 9.30 -10.64
CA LEU A 126 -0.73 8.52 -9.48
C LEU A 126 0.15 7.30 -9.24
N TRP A 127 0.54 6.60 -10.31
CA TRP A 127 1.44 5.44 -10.24
C TRP A 127 2.83 5.84 -9.72
N LEU A 128 3.43 6.90 -10.27
CA LEU A 128 4.72 7.42 -9.82
C LEU A 128 4.66 7.99 -8.40
N GLY A 129 3.57 8.66 -8.02
CA GLY A 129 3.35 9.17 -6.67
C GLY A 129 3.26 8.03 -5.65
N THR A 130 2.54 6.96 -5.99
CA THR A 130 2.48 5.73 -5.17
C THR A 130 3.86 5.09 -5.06
N LEU A 131 4.60 4.99 -6.17
CA LEU A 131 5.97 4.49 -6.18
C LEU A 131 6.88 5.34 -5.28
N ALA A 132 6.76 6.66 -5.33
CA ALA A 132 7.55 7.55 -4.48
C ALA A 132 7.26 7.33 -2.99
N ILE A 133 5.98 7.30 -2.60
CA ILE A 133 5.55 7.01 -1.22
C ILE A 133 6.06 5.64 -0.78
N ALA A 134 5.94 4.65 -1.67
CA ALA A 134 6.43 3.32 -1.43
C ALA A 134 7.95 3.29 -1.19
N VAL A 135 8.75 3.91 -2.06
CA VAL A 135 10.23 3.99 -1.89
C VAL A 135 10.61 4.65 -0.57
N LEU A 136 9.88 5.69 -0.14
CA LEU A 136 10.11 6.32 1.16
C LEU A 136 9.86 5.35 2.32
N LEU A 137 8.82 4.52 2.23
CA LEU A 137 8.50 3.50 3.25
C LEU A 137 9.46 2.32 3.22
N LEU A 138 9.94 1.93 2.03
CA LEU A 138 10.94 0.87 1.89
C LEU A 138 12.27 1.24 2.56
N ARG A 139 12.58 2.54 2.58
CA ARG A 139 13.75 3.12 3.25
C ARG A 139 13.52 3.42 4.72
N ALA A 140 12.27 3.37 5.20
CA ALA A 140 11.97 3.50 6.62
C ALA A 140 12.48 2.26 7.36
N ARG A 141 13.11 2.47 8.52
CA ARG A 141 13.48 1.37 9.41
C ARG A 141 12.20 0.85 10.07
N LEU A 142 11.61 -0.19 9.49
CA LEU A 142 10.46 -0.89 10.06
C LEU A 142 10.91 -1.75 11.25
N ALA A 143 10.03 -1.88 12.25
CA ALA A 143 10.37 -2.41 13.57
C ALA A 143 10.84 -3.88 13.56
N ASP A 144 10.35 -4.69 12.62
CA ASP A 144 10.66 -6.11 12.50
C ASP A 144 10.72 -6.59 11.04
N ARG A 145 11.32 -7.76 10.80
CA ARG A 145 11.53 -8.28 9.44
C ARG A 145 10.22 -8.67 8.74
N ALA A 146 9.22 -9.14 9.48
CA ALA A 146 7.94 -9.53 8.91
C ALA A 146 7.19 -8.29 8.40
N SER A 147 7.18 -7.20 9.17
CA SER A 147 6.69 -5.89 8.74
C SER A 147 7.38 -5.39 7.46
N ALA A 148 8.70 -5.50 7.41
CA ALA A 148 9.47 -5.08 6.24
C ALA A 148 9.08 -5.86 4.98
N TRP A 149 8.94 -7.19 5.07
CA TRP A 149 8.55 -8.01 3.93
C TRP A 149 7.10 -7.83 3.53
N ALA A 150 6.17 -7.68 4.47
CA ALA A 150 4.75 -7.41 4.18
C ALA A 150 4.59 -6.11 3.37
N MET A 151 5.29 -5.05 3.78
CA MET A 151 5.27 -3.77 3.06
C MET A 151 5.98 -3.87 1.70
N ARG A 152 7.16 -4.48 1.65
CA ARG A 152 7.95 -4.62 0.40
C ARG A 152 7.20 -5.39 -0.68
N SER A 153 6.71 -6.57 -0.34
CA SER A 153 5.97 -7.41 -1.27
C SER A 153 4.64 -6.77 -1.66
N GLY A 154 3.91 -6.17 -0.70
CA GLY A 154 2.68 -5.42 -0.97
C GLY A 154 2.87 -4.28 -1.96
N VAL A 155 3.93 -3.49 -1.80
CA VAL A 155 4.27 -2.39 -2.73
C VAL A 155 4.55 -2.92 -4.13
N VAL A 156 5.42 -3.93 -4.25
CA VAL A 156 5.86 -4.45 -5.56
C VAL A 156 4.67 -5.03 -6.31
N LEU A 157 3.84 -5.82 -5.62
CA LEU A 157 2.64 -6.41 -6.20
C LEU A 157 1.57 -5.37 -6.53
N ALA A 158 1.41 -4.34 -5.72
CA ALA A 158 0.49 -3.24 -6.01
C ALA A 158 0.90 -2.45 -7.26
N LEU A 159 2.20 -2.16 -7.42
CA LEU A 159 2.71 -1.50 -8.62
C LEU A 159 2.59 -2.38 -9.86
N ALA A 160 2.85 -3.68 -9.74
CA ALA A 160 2.66 -4.65 -10.82
C ALA A 160 1.17 -4.77 -11.20
N GLY A 161 0.28 -4.82 -10.22
CA GLY A 161 -1.17 -4.80 -10.42
C GLY A 161 -1.64 -3.54 -11.12
N ALA A 162 -1.16 -2.37 -10.67
CA ALA A 162 -1.47 -1.10 -11.30
C ALA A 162 -0.97 -1.06 -12.77
N ALA A 163 0.19 -1.64 -13.05
CA ALA A 163 0.75 -1.72 -14.40
C ALA A 163 -0.10 -2.56 -15.38
N VAL A 164 -0.94 -3.49 -14.89
CA VAL A 164 -1.92 -4.20 -15.73
C VAL A 164 -2.87 -3.23 -16.42
N GLY A 165 -3.12 -2.05 -15.84
CA GLY A 165 -3.93 -1.00 -16.48
C GLY A 165 -3.40 -0.56 -17.85
N PHE A 166 -2.08 -0.59 -18.06
CA PHE A 166 -1.47 -0.27 -19.36
C PHE A 166 -1.76 -1.31 -20.44
N LEU A 167 -2.10 -2.54 -20.06
CA LEU A 167 -2.56 -3.56 -21.02
C LEU A 167 -3.96 -3.22 -21.55
N MET A 168 -4.82 -2.63 -20.72
CA MET A 168 -6.19 -2.27 -21.11
C MET A 168 -6.24 -1.13 -22.13
N THR A 169 -5.20 -0.31 -22.22
CA THR A 169 -5.11 0.82 -23.17
C THR A 169 -4.52 0.43 -24.53
N GLN A 170 -4.08 -0.83 -24.68
CA GLN A 170 -3.63 -1.34 -25.97
C GLN A 170 -4.83 -1.62 -26.87
N PRO A 171 -4.71 -1.41 -28.20
CA PRO A 171 -5.79 -1.72 -29.13
C PRO A 171 -6.21 -3.19 -29.00
N ALA A 172 -7.49 -3.43 -28.76
CA ALA A 172 -8.06 -4.77 -28.81
C ALA A 172 -8.12 -5.28 -30.27
N PRO A 173 -8.26 -6.58 -30.52
CA PRO A 173 -8.41 -7.11 -31.87
C PRO A 173 -9.49 -6.38 -32.66
N GLY A 174 -9.15 -5.90 -33.86
CA GLY A 174 -10.04 -5.11 -34.72
C GLY A 174 -10.07 -3.59 -34.43
N GLN A 175 -9.40 -3.10 -33.39
CA GLN A 175 -9.25 -1.67 -33.13
C GLN A 175 -7.95 -1.13 -33.74
N GLN A 176 -8.02 0.09 -34.29
CA GLN A 176 -6.88 0.81 -34.86
C GLN A 176 -6.90 2.27 -34.44
N ARG A 177 -5.75 2.80 -33.99
CA ARG A 177 -5.61 4.22 -33.63
C ARG A 177 -5.80 5.10 -34.87
N GLY A 178 -6.47 6.23 -34.72
CA GLY A 178 -6.82 7.14 -35.81
C GLY A 178 -8.00 6.70 -36.68
N VAL A 179 -8.53 5.48 -36.49
CA VAL A 179 -9.69 4.95 -37.22
C VAL A 179 -10.83 4.62 -36.26
N SER A 180 -10.53 3.87 -35.21
CA SER A 180 -11.51 3.46 -34.21
C SER A 180 -11.82 4.58 -33.23
N LYS A 181 -13.11 4.85 -33.04
CA LYS A 181 -13.61 5.78 -32.01
C LYS A 181 -13.38 5.30 -30.58
N VAL A 182 -13.08 4.01 -30.41
CA VAL A 182 -12.73 3.40 -29.12
C VAL A 182 -11.47 2.58 -29.29
N VAL A 183 -10.45 2.85 -28.46
CA VAL A 183 -9.17 2.10 -28.45
C VAL A 183 -8.81 1.72 -27.02
N GLY A 184 -8.67 0.42 -26.80
CA GLY A 184 -8.59 -0.20 -25.49
C GLY A 184 -9.84 -1.01 -25.17
N ALA A 185 -9.69 -1.91 -24.20
CA ALA A 185 -10.76 -2.74 -23.66
C ALA A 185 -10.39 -3.27 -22.27
N HIS A 186 -11.40 -3.54 -21.45
CA HIS A 186 -11.20 -4.29 -20.21
C HIS A 186 -11.27 -5.80 -20.45
N SER A 187 -12.19 -6.20 -21.34
CA SER A 187 -12.48 -7.60 -21.66
C SER A 187 -11.52 -8.14 -22.71
N VAL A 188 -11.21 -9.43 -22.61
CA VAL A 188 -10.33 -10.16 -23.51
C VAL A 188 -11.11 -11.33 -24.12
N GLY A 189 -11.01 -11.51 -25.44
CA GLY A 189 -11.73 -12.54 -26.18
C GLY A 189 -13.22 -12.24 -26.40
N VAL A 190 -13.76 -11.18 -25.80
CA VAL A 190 -15.15 -10.70 -25.99
C VAL A 190 -15.20 -9.17 -26.00
N PRO A 191 -16.23 -8.56 -26.63
CA PRO A 191 -16.42 -7.11 -26.58
C PRO A 191 -16.77 -6.59 -25.17
N ASP A 192 -16.36 -5.36 -24.86
CA ASP A 192 -16.80 -4.64 -23.66
C ASP A 192 -18.31 -4.32 -23.71
N GLY A 193 -18.97 -4.42 -22.55
CA GLY A 193 -20.41 -4.14 -22.41
C GLY A 193 -21.33 -5.36 -22.53
N GLY A 194 -20.76 -6.55 -22.66
CA GLY A 194 -21.49 -7.81 -22.54
C GLY A 194 -21.91 -8.17 -21.11
N PRO A 195 -22.46 -9.38 -20.91
CA PRO A 195 -22.91 -9.86 -19.60
C PRO A 195 -21.81 -9.79 -18.54
N SER A 196 -22.11 -9.13 -17.43
CA SER A 196 -21.14 -8.81 -16.39
C SER A 196 -21.65 -9.07 -14.98
N MET A 197 -20.73 -9.20 -14.04
CA MET A 197 -21.06 -9.36 -12.62
C MET A 197 -21.76 -8.09 -12.08
N PRO A 198 -22.81 -8.23 -11.25
CA PRO A 198 -23.63 -7.11 -10.82
C PRO A 198 -22.87 -6.06 -10.01
N LEU A 199 -21.86 -6.47 -9.22
CA LEU A 199 -21.09 -5.55 -8.37
C LEU A 199 -19.79 -5.09 -8.99
N THR A 200 -19.00 -5.98 -9.58
CA THR A 200 -17.67 -5.63 -10.10
C THR A 200 -17.74 -5.14 -11.54
N GLY A 201 -18.78 -5.55 -12.29
CA GLY A 201 -18.90 -5.31 -13.72
C GLY A 201 -17.93 -6.17 -14.54
N TRP A 202 -17.28 -7.17 -13.95
CA TRP A 202 -16.35 -8.06 -14.64
C TRP A 202 -17.06 -8.99 -15.61
N SER A 203 -16.44 -9.27 -16.76
CA SER A 203 -17.01 -10.15 -17.79
C SER A 203 -17.31 -11.56 -17.27
N THR A 204 -18.51 -12.04 -17.57
CA THR A 204 -18.97 -13.41 -17.23
C THR A 204 -18.82 -14.40 -18.40
N THR A 205 -18.44 -13.90 -19.56
CA THR A 205 -18.36 -14.66 -20.81
C THR A 205 -16.95 -14.74 -21.38
N GLY A 206 -16.07 -13.81 -21.04
CA GLY A 206 -14.66 -13.81 -21.45
C GLY A 206 -13.73 -13.33 -20.35
N GLY A 207 -12.45 -13.16 -20.70
CA GLY A 207 -11.42 -12.68 -19.79
C GLY A 207 -11.63 -11.21 -19.44
N ASP A 208 -11.13 -10.78 -18.29
CA ASP A 208 -11.25 -9.39 -17.84
C ASP A 208 -10.02 -8.96 -17.06
N LEU A 209 -9.26 -8.01 -17.63
CA LEU A 209 -8.02 -7.51 -17.04
C LEU A 209 -8.26 -6.72 -15.75
N ARG A 210 -9.50 -6.29 -15.47
CA ARG A 210 -9.82 -5.59 -14.22
C ARG A 210 -9.67 -6.50 -13.01
N VAL A 211 -9.80 -7.82 -13.20
CA VAL A 211 -9.63 -8.81 -12.13
C VAL A 211 -8.18 -8.83 -11.61
N PRO A 212 -7.16 -9.14 -12.44
CA PRO A 212 -5.77 -9.10 -11.99
C PRO A 212 -5.33 -7.69 -11.60
N HIS A 213 -5.81 -6.65 -12.29
CA HIS A 213 -5.51 -5.26 -11.92
C HIS A 213 -5.98 -4.93 -10.50
N PHE A 214 -7.26 -5.17 -10.18
CA PHE A 214 -7.83 -5.00 -8.85
C PHE A 214 -7.06 -5.84 -7.83
N PHE A 215 -6.91 -7.14 -8.08
CA PHE A 215 -6.23 -8.04 -7.16
C PHE A 215 -4.80 -7.58 -6.90
N GLY A 216 -4.00 -7.27 -7.92
CA GLY A 216 -2.63 -6.80 -7.73
C GLY A 216 -2.57 -5.51 -6.92
N MET A 217 -3.35 -4.48 -7.28
CA MET A 217 -3.37 -3.19 -6.58
C MET A 217 -3.67 -3.29 -5.07
N HIS A 218 -4.48 -4.28 -4.67
CA HIS A 218 -4.86 -4.47 -3.27
C HIS A 218 -3.83 -5.18 -2.39
N ALA A 219 -2.68 -5.60 -2.97
CA ALA A 219 -1.63 -6.28 -2.22
C ALA A 219 -1.08 -5.42 -1.07
N LEU A 220 -1.02 -4.10 -1.27
CA LEU A 220 -0.51 -3.15 -0.29
C LEU A 220 -1.41 -3.00 0.94
N GLN A 221 -2.71 -3.28 0.81
CA GLN A 221 -3.64 -3.34 1.93
C GLN A 221 -3.64 -4.74 2.56
N LEU A 222 -3.69 -5.80 1.73
CA LEU A 222 -3.93 -7.16 2.21
C LEU A 222 -2.73 -7.78 2.92
N LEU A 223 -1.49 -7.59 2.45
CA LEU A 223 -0.31 -8.20 3.09
C LEU A 223 -0.01 -7.60 4.49
N PRO A 224 -0.06 -6.27 4.69
CA PRO A 224 -0.02 -5.70 6.03
C PRO A 224 -1.19 -6.16 6.91
N LEU A 225 -2.40 -6.31 6.36
CA LEU A 225 -3.55 -6.84 7.09
C LEU A 225 -3.33 -8.27 7.57
N VAL A 226 -2.76 -9.15 6.73
CA VAL A 226 -2.36 -10.50 7.14
C VAL A 226 -1.40 -10.44 8.32
N LEU A 227 -0.38 -9.56 8.27
CA LEU A 227 0.54 -9.39 9.39
C LEU A 227 -0.17 -8.92 10.66
N MET A 228 -1.06 -7.94 10.57
CA MET A 228 -1.84 -7.46 11.72
C MET A 228 -2.68 -8.58 12.35
N VAL A 229 -3.31 -9.42 11.53
CA VAL A 229 -4.05 -10.60 12.00
C VAL A 229 -3.13 -11.60 12.69
N LEU A 230 -1.96 -11.91 12.12
CA LEU A 230 -0.98 -12.80 12.74
C LEU A 230 -0.49 -12.27 14.10
N VAL A 231 -0.25 -10.95 14.21
CA VAL A 231 0.12 -10.28 15.46
C VAL A 231 -1.01 -10.36 16.48
N ALA A 232 -2.26 -10.08 16.06
CA ALA A 232 -3.43 -10.14 16.94
C ALA A 232 -3.75 -11.56 17.45
N LEU A 233 -3.36 -12.60 16.71
CA LEU A 233 -3.51 -14.00 17.09
C LEU A 233 -2.35 -14.51 17.97
N ALA A 234 -1.20 -13.83 18.01
CA ALA A 234 -0.03 -14.26 18.77
C ALA A 234 -0.25 -14.46 20.29
N PRO A 235 -1.14 -13.71 20.97
CA PRO A 235 -1.49 -14.01 22.36
C PRO A 235 -2.16 -15.38 22.52
N ARG A 236 -3.01 -15.79 21.57
CA ARG A 236 -3.80 -17.03 21.61
C ARG A 236 -3.07 -18.24 21.01
N LEU A 237 -2.18 -18.02 20.06
CA LEU A 237 -1.42 -19.05 19.36
C LEU A 237 0.08 -18.86 19.65
N PRO A 238 0.66 -19.56 20.64
CA PRO A 238 2.04 -19.35 21.08
C PRO A 238 3.08 -19.42 19.96
N ARG A 239 2.85 -20.26 18.95
CA ARG A 239 3.73 -20.38 17.77
C ARG A 239 3.89 -19.08 16.99
N LEU A 240 2.87 -18.22 16.97
CA LEU A 240 2.90 -16.94 16.27
C LEU A 240 3.67 -15.85 17.03
N ARG A 241 4.05 -16.08 18.30
CA ARG A 241 4.91 -15.15 19.06
C ARG A 241 6.32 -15.10 18.47
N ALA A 242 6.79 -16.20 17.90
CA ALA A 242 8.09 -16.27 17.24
C ALA A 242 8.11 -15.40 15.97
N GLU A 243 8.99 -14.40 15.91
CA GLU A 243 9.16 -13.54 14.73
C GLU A 243 9.47 -14.35 13.46
N ARG A 244 10.29 -15.40 13.58
CA ARG A 244 10.63 -16.28 12.43
C ARG A 244 9.40 -16.95 11.82
N VAL A 245 8.43 -17.36 12.62
CA VAL A 245 7.19 -17.97 12.14
C VAL A 245 6.35 -16.93 11.40
N ARG A 246 6.16 -15.74 11.98
CA ARG A 246 5.43 -14.63 11.33
C ARG A 246 6.08 -14.24 10.01
N LEU A 247 7.41 -14.10 9.97
CA LEU A 247 8.15 -13.80 8.75
C LEU A 247 7.92 -14.87 7.68
N ARG A 248 8.06 -16.16 8.02
CA ARG A 248 7.83 -17.25 7.06
C ARG A 248 6.40 -17.25 6.53
N LEU A 249 5.40 -17.03 7.39
CA LEU A 249 4.00 -16.94 6.97
C LEU A 249 3.75 -15.74 6.05
N ILE A 250 4.40 -14.59 6.30
CA ILE A 250 4.32 -13.44 5.40
C ILE A 250 4.97 -13.71 4.05
N LEU A 251 6.12 -14.41 4.02
CA LEU A 251 6.75 -14.81 2.76
C LEU A 251 5.86 -15.79 1.97
N VAL A 252 5.26 -16.77 2.65
CA VAL A 252 4.28 -17.69 2.04
C VAL A 252 3.09 -16.90 1.50
N ALA A 253 2.53 -15.97 2.26
CA ALA A 253 1.42 -15.13 1.83
C ALA A 253 1.79 -14.25 0.62
N ALA A 254 2.98 -13.66 0.60
CA ALA A 254 3.47 -12.85 -0.51
C ALA A 254 3.64 -13.68 -1.80
N VAL A 255 4.22 -14.88 -1.70
CA VAL A 255 4.37 -15.80 -2.84
C VAL A 255 3.01 -16.30 -3.31
N ALA A 256 2.11 -16.64 -2.39
CA ALA A 256 0.73 -17.01 -2.72
C ALA A 256 0.02 -15.91 -3.50
N TYR A 257 0.13 -14.67 -3.02
CA TYR A 257 -0.47 -13.51 -3.66
C TYR A 257 0.09 -13.28 -5.05
N ALA A 258 1.41 -13.35 -5.20
CA ALA A 258 2.08 -13.22 -6.50
C ALA A 258 1.62 -14.32 -7.48
N ALA A 259 1.52 -15.57 -7.01
CA ALA A 259 1.09 -16.70 -7.82
C ALA A 259 -0.38 -16.58 -8.25
N VAL A 260 -1.28 -16.18 -7.35
CA VAL A 260 -2.69 -15.93 -7.68
C VAL A 260 -2.83 -14.74 -8.63
N PHE A 261 -2.08 -13.66 -8.42
CA PHE A 261 -2.03 -12.52 -9.34
C PHE A 261 -1.59 -12.93 -10.75
N ALA A 262 -0.53 -13.73 -10.85
CA ALA A 262 -0.06 -14.27 -12.13
C ALA A 262 -1.09 -15.20 -12.78
N LEU A 263 -1.72 -16.09 -12.01
CA LEU A 263 -2.79 -16.98 -12.48
C LEU A 263 -3.98 -16.18 -13.02
N LEU A 264 -4.45 -15.17 -12.30
CA LEU A 264 -5.57 -14.31 -12.72
C LEU A 264 -5.22 -13.51 -13.98
N THR A 265 -3.96 -13.06 -14.10
CA THR A 265 -3.47 -12.35 -15.29
C THR A 265 -3.46 -13.29 -16.49
N TRP A 266 -2.92 -14.49 -16.33
CA TRP A 266 -2.88 -15.50 -17.36
C TRP A 266 -4.29 -15.97 -17.77
N GLN A 267 -5.19 -16.21 -16.81
CA GLN A 267 -6.59 -16.53 -17.06
C GLN A 267 -7.27 -15.43 -17.89
N ALA A 268 -7.14 -14.16 -17.49
CA ALA A 268 -7.73 -13.04 -18.22
C ALA A 268 -7.17 -12.93 -19.64
N LEU A 269 -5.86 -13.04 -19.83
CA LEU A 269 -5.23 -12.95 -21.15
C LEU A 269 -5.60 -14.11 -22.09
N ARG A 270 -5.99 -15.27 -21.56
CA ARG A 270 -6.56 -16.38 -22.34
C ARG A 270 -8.01 -16.16 -22.75
N GLY A 271 -8.60 -15.01 -22.43
CA GLY A 271 -9.99 -14.70 -22.74
C GLY A 271 -10.99 -15.52 -21.93
N GLN A 272 -10.58 -16.02 -20.77
CA GLN A 272 -11.40 -16.90 -19.94
C GLN A 272 -12.09 -16.15 -18.80
N SER A 273 -13.40 -16.38 -18.63
CA SER A 273 -14.16 -15.81 -17.53
C SER A 273 -13.69 -16.31 -16.16
N LEU A 274 -13.66 -15.38 -15.19
CA LEU A 274 -13.32 -15.65 -13.79
C LEU A 274 -14.16 -16.79 -13.19
N ILE A 275 -15.45 -16.83 -13.52
CA ILE A 275 -16.43 -17.78 -12.93
C ILE A 275 -16.60 -19.07 -13.74
N ARG A 276 -15.89 -19.21 -14.86
CA ARG A 276 -15.87 -20.44 -15.67
C ARG A 276 -14.43 -20.85 -15.98
N PRO A 277 -13.62 -21.18 -14.96
CA PRO A 277 -12.27 -21.67 -15.15
C PRO A 277 -12.26 -23.06 -15.80
N ASP A 278 -11.22 -23.33 -16.58
CA ASP A 278 -10.96 -24.59 -17.28
C ASP A 278 -10.10 -25.50 -16.40
N GLY A 279 -9.92 -26.75 -16.84
CA GLY A 279 -9.08 -27.72 -16.13
C GLY A 279 -7.66 -27.20 -15.86
N ALA A 280 -7.07 -26.44 -16.80
CA ALA A 280 -5.73 -25.89 -16.63
C ALA A 280 -5.67 -24.81 -15.54
N THR A 281 -6.63 -23.87 -15.49
CA THR A 281 -6.73 -22.87 -14.42
C THR A 281 -6.96 -23.53 -13.07
N LEU A 282 -7.88 -24.49 -13.01
CA LEU A 282 -8.20 -25.21 -11.77
C LEU A 282 -6.99 -26.02 -11.27
N THR A 283 -6.24 -26.65 -12.16
CA THR A 283 -5.01 -27.38 -11.81
C THR A 283 -3.95 -26.43 -11.26
N ALA A 284 -3.72 -25.30 -11.93
CA ALA A 284 -2.77 -24.28 -11.45
C ALA A 284 -3.20 -23.71 -10.09
N ALA A 285 -4.49 -23.42 -9.89
CA ALA A 285 -5.03 -22.99 -8.61
C ALA A 285 -4.84 -24.04 -7.50
N GLY A 286 -5.07 -25.32 -7.82
CA GLY A 286 -4.85 -26.45 -6.92
C GLY A 286 -3.38 -26.58 -6.50
N LEU A 287 -2.44 -26.47 -7.45
CA LEU A 287 -1.01 -26.49 -7.18
C LEU A 287 -0.57 -25.32 -6.28
N ILE A 288 -1.10 -24.12 -6.52
CA ILE A 288 -0.87 -22.96 -5.66
C ILE A 288 -1.38 -23.27 -4.24
N LEU A 289 -2.61 -23.76 -4.11
CA LEU A 289 -3.21 -24.07 -2.80
C LEU A 289 -2.39 -25.11 -2.02
N VAL A 290 -1.95 -26.19 -2.68
CA VAL A 290 -1.10 -27.21 -2.06
C VAL A 290 0.24 -26.62 -1.62
N GLY A 291 0.87 -25.80 -2.47
CA GLY A 291 2.12 -25.11 -2.14
C GLY A 291 1.98 -24.17 -0.94
N VAL A 292 0.88 -23.42 -0.86
CA VAL A 292 0.56 -22.54 0.27
C VAL A 292 0.34 -23.34 1.55
N ALA A 293 -0.42 -24.42 1.49
CA ALA A 293 -0.67 -25.28 2.64
C ALA A 293 0.63 -25.91 3.16
N ALA A 294 1.46 -26.46 2.26
CA ALA A 294 2.76 -27.02 2.60
C ALA A 294 3.71 -25.98 3.20
N GLY A 295 3.77 -24.78 2.60
CA GLY A 295 4.59 -23.66 3.08
C GLY A 295 4.15 -23.17 4.47
N ALA A 296 2.85 -22.98 4.67
CA ALA A 296 2.29 -22.58 5.97
C ALA A 296 2.54 -23.65 7.05
N TYR A 297 2.36 -24.92 6.71
CA TYR A 297 2.66 -26.03 7.60
C TYR A 297 4.14 -26.09 7.98
N GLY A 298 5.05 -25.94 7.01
CA GLY A 298 6.49 -25.88 7.27
C GLY A 298 6.88 -24.68 8.14
N ALA A 299 6.25 -23.52 7.92
CA ALA A 299 6.45 -22.33 8.73
C ALA A 299 6.06 -22.55 10.20
N LEU A 300 4.97 -23.30 10.44
CA LEU A 300 4.46 -23.59 11.78
C LEU A 300 5.20 -24.74 12.48
N ARG A 301 5.82 -25.68 11.74
CA ARG A 301 6.55 -26.83 12.31
C ARG A 301 7.97 -26.53 12.75
N THR A 302 8.61 -25.56 12.12
CA THR A 302 10.03 -25.22 12.34
C THR A 302 10.26 -24.33 13.55
N ALA A 303 9.22 -24.05 14.35
CA ALA A 303 9.32 -23.44 15.66
C ALA A 303 9.73 -24.51 16.69
N SER A 304 10.99 -24.94 16.67
CA SER A 304 11.56 -25.62 17.83
C SER A 304 11.56 -24.64 19.00
N PRO A 305 11.21 -25.07 20.22
CA PRO A 305 11.45 -24.27 21.41
C PRO A 305 12.93 -23.93 21.40
N GLU A 306 13.23 -22.64 21.50
CA GLU A 306 14.52 -22.19 21.98
C GLU A 306 14.80 -23.03 23.24
N ARG A 307 15.79 -23.93 23.17
CA ARG A 307 16.28 -24.64 24.35
C ARG A 307 16.52 -23.54 25.36
N ALA A 308 15.72 -23.54 26.42
CA ALA A 308 16.02 -22.77 27.60
C ALA A 308 17.49 -23.05 27.90
N ALA A 309 18.31 -22.02 27.75
CA ALA A 309 19.62 -21.98 28.38
C ALA A 309 19.35 -21.86 29.88
N THR A 310 18.81 -22.92 30.49
CA THR A 310 19.04 -23.26 31.88
C THR A 310 20.45 -23.82 31.95
N SER A 311 21.43 -22.93 31.79
CA SER A 311 22.65 -22.98 32.57
C SER A 311 22.45 -21.95 33.67
N LEU A 312 21.73 -22.34 34.73
CA LEU A 312 21.82 -21.59 35.99
C LEU A 312 23.14 -21.97 36.68
N PRO A 313 23.68 -21.05 37.50
CA PRO A 313 25.07 -21.02 37.94
C PRO A 313 25.28 -21.97 39.11
N GLY A 314 26.33 -22.80 39.04
CA GLY A 314 26.87 -23.48 40.21
C GLY A 314 27.61 -22.47 41.08
N THR A 315 26.91 -21.95 42.08
CA THR A 315 27.51 -21.30 43.24
C THR A 315 27.94 -22.40 44.21
N GLU A 316 29.24 -22.60 44.36
CA GLU A 316 29.81 -23.39 45.45
C GLU A 316 30.50 -22.40 46.39
N VAL A 317 29.82 -22.11 47.51
CA VAL A 317 30.37 -21.42 48.68
C VAL A 317 30.90 -22.52 49.60
N ASP A 318 32.19 -22.47 49.88
CA ASP A 318 32.83 -23.30 50.91
C ASP A 318 33.15 -22.42 52.13
N PRO A 319 32.68 -22.75 53.35
CA PRO A 319 32.98 -22.00 54.56
C PRO A 319 33.91 -22.77 55.49
N THR A 320 35.20 -22.40 55.54
CA THR A 320 36.03 -22.54 56.76
C THR A 320 37.23 -21.58 56.74
N GLU A 321 37.23 -20.65 57.71
CA GLU A 321 38.39 -19.89 58.23
C GLU A 321 39.39 -20.83 58.97
N PRO A 322 40.62 -20.43 59.43
CA PRO A 322 40.95 -19.10 60.00
C PRO A 322 42.37 -18.50 59.82
N SER A 323 42.48 -17.23 60.22
CA SER A 323 43.61 -16.53 60.88
C SER A 323 44.91 -16.20 60.13
N GLY A 324 45.32 -14.92 60.20
CA GLY A 324 46.66 -14.45 59.86
C GLY A 324 46.80 -12.93 59.85
N THR A 325 47.28 -12.37 60.98
CA THR A 325 47.65 -10.97 61.26
C THR A 325 48.87 -10.46 60.47
N SER A 326 48.96 -9.15 60.17
CA SER A 326 50.16 -8.26 60.19
C SER A 326 49.86 -6.94 59.43
N GLU A 327 49.74 -5.77 60.10
CA GLU A 327 50.72 -4.64 60.12
C GLU A 327 51.14 -4.10 58.72
N ALA A 328 51.25 -2.81 58.40
CA ALA A 328 51.24 -1.54 59.13
C ALA A 328 51.08 -0.36 58.13
N SER A 329 50.69 0.82 58.62
CA SER A 329 50.87 2.15 58.00
C SER A 329 52.12 2.82 58.60
N PRO A 330 52.81 3.79 57.94
CA PRO A 330 52.43 5.20 58.16
C PRO A 330 52.77 6.24 57.04
N THR A 331 51.99 7.34 57.08
CA THR A 331 52.33 8.78 56.86
C THR A 331 52.93 9.30 55.55
N SER A 332 52.24 10.25 54.90
CA SER A 332 52.58 11.69 54.90
C SER A 332 51.64 12.53 54.00
N GLU A 333 51.18 13.66 54.55
CA GLU A 333 50.50 14.81 53.92
C GLU A 333 51.56 15.94 53.67
N PRO A 334 51.30 17.19 53.18
CA PRO A 334 50.03 17.86 52.79
C PRO A 334 50.09 18.85 51.57
N SER A 335 48.95 19.52 51.32
CA SER A 335 48.78 20.94 50.90
C SER A 335 48.98 21.30 49.41
N THR A 336 48.00 21.82 48.67
CA THR A 336 47.42 23.19 48.67
C THR A 336 46.34 23.19 47.54
N GLY A 337 45.33 24.03 47.42
CA GLY A 337 44.85 25.20 48.15
C GLY A 337 43.68 25.80 47.34
N SER A 338 42.61 26.17 48.06
CA SER A 338 41.70 27.30 47.85
C SER A 338 40.93 27.54 46.54
N GLU A 339 39.65 27.80 46.80
CA GLU A 339 38.47 28.01 45.96
C GLU A 339 38.21 29.55 45.77
N PRO A 340 36.99 30.06 45.43
CA PRO A 340 36.67 30.81 44.22
C PRO A 340 36.24 32.29 44.46
N SER A 341 36.01 33.09 43.40
CA SER A 341 35.15 34.32 43.38
C SER A 341 35.19 34.96 41.97
N SER A 342 34.11 34.99 41.19
CA SER A 342 32.95 35.90 41.13
C SER A 342 33.09 37.15 40.24
N ALA A 343 32.05 37.34 39.41
CA ALA A 343 31.46 38.58 38.87
C ALA A 343 32.30 39.61 38.07
N SER A 344 31.89 39.89 36.82
CA SER A 344 31.30 41.21 36.44
C SER A 344 31.09 41.34 34.91
N GLU A 345 29.87 41.71 34.53
CA GLU A 345 29.47 42.36 33.26
C GLU A 345 29.99 43.81 33.22
N PRO A 346 30.14 44.48 32.03
CA PRO A 346 29.00 45.13 31.38
C PRO A 346 29.02 45.37 29.84
N SER A 347 27.81 45.46 29.27
CA SER A 347 27.25 46.47 28.31
C SER A 347 28.04 47.02 27.10
N GLY A 348 27.37 47.01 25.92
CA GLY A 348 27.51 47.98 24.80
C GLY A 348 27.18 47.38 23.42
N ALA A 349 25.99 47.62 22.84
CA ALA A 349 25.70 48.54 21.70
C ALA A 349 26.54 48.27 20.42
N SER A 350 26.05 48.20 19.17
CA SER A 350 24.94 48.89 18.47
C SER A 350 24.65 48.25 17.09
N ASP A 351 23.45 48.58 16.57
CA ASP A 351 22.97 48.70 15.18
C ASP A 351 23.74 48.12 13.96
N THR A 352 23.01 47.41 13.10
CA THR A 352 22.48 47.96 11.82
C THR A 352 21.74 46.87 11.04
N LYS A 353 20.48 47.14 10.70
CA LYS A 353 19.68 46.42 9.69
C LYS A 353 19.23 47.46 8.67
N GLU A 354 19.57 47.26 7.41
CA GLU A 354 18.80 47.81 6.30
C GLU A 354 18.52 46.73 5.23
N PRO A 355 17.44 46.88 4.43
CA PRO A 355 16.83 45.83 3.62
C PRO A 355 17.09 46.03 2.11
N VAL A 356 16.88 44.99 1.30
CA VAL A 356 16.59 45.15 -0.13
C VAL A 356 15.52 44.14 -0.57
N ALA A 357 14.65 44.67 -1.43
CA ALA A 357 13.46 44.18 -2.11
C ALA A 357 13.49 42.76 -2.70
#